data_AF-A0A7K0BU80-F1
#
_entry.id   AF-A0A7K0BU80-F1
#
_cell.length_a   1.000
_cell.length_b   1.000
_cell.length_c   1.000
_cell.angle_alpha   90.00
_cell.angle_beta   90.00
_cell.angle_gamma   90.00
#
_symmetry.space_group_name_H-M   'P 1'
#
loop_
_entity.id
_entity.type
_entity.pdbx_description
1 polymer ?
#
loop_
_entity_poly.entity_id
_entity_poly.type
_entity_poly.pdbx_seq_one_letter_code
_entity_poly.pdbx_strand_id
1 'polypeptide(L)'
;MSENEPLGPVEQDALLQDVVLLLTHALPSNWQEARVRYDALGSHSAVRMQIQDLNRPFPALAPPPDELADLFAQLRAGMYRPGLGTWFSVVFSLTFPFTYNVEYDYKSEPRFDGGAPAGARAEELRLFPRDSDKTPAWLAPGGPAPALRTAAPFDGRGPDGRPVVQRPPVPGDQRDALLHYLEQAPVVLAARSHDTDVLDPGRAQRVPLTFHTDGTWIWPGAVGYYLRVHGLPPQPELVEHVRAAGFRVPEVPEDARSAAVAAITGQRTA
;
A
#
# COMPACT_ATOMS: atom_id res chain seq x y z
N MET A 1 -2.21 3.89 -33.85
CA MET A 1 -2.98 3.68 -32.62
C MET A 1 -3.49 2.26 -32.69
N SER A 2 -2.73 1.30 -32.18
CA SER A 2 -3.15 -0.10 -32.17
C SER A 2 -4.08 -0.25 -30.99
N GLU A 3 -5.37 -0.43 -31.25
CA GLU A 3 -6.32 -0.88 -30.24
C GLU A 3 -5.78 -2.19 -29.66
N ASN A 4 -5.57 -2.21 -28.34
CA ASN A 4 -4.96 -3.33 -27.63
C ASN A 4 -6.01 -4.44 -27.52
N GLU A 5 -6.17 -5.21 -28.60
CA GLU A 5 -7.10 -6.33 -28.65
C GLU A 5 -6.70 -7.36 -27.58
N PRO A 6 -7.66 -7.91 -26.81
CA PRO A 6 -7.29 -8.85 -25.75
C PRO A 6 -6.67 -10.12 -26.34
N LEU A 7 -5.65 -10.65 -25.68
CA LEU A 7 -4.91 -11.82 -26.12
C LEU A 7 -5.85 -13.01 -26.36
N GLY A 8 -5.67 -13.64 -27.52
CA GLY A 8 -6.32 -14.91 -27.83
C GLY A 8 -5.75 -16.07 -27.00
N PRO A 9 -6.43 -17.23 -26.95
CA PRO A 9 -5.95 -18.38 -26.19
C PRO A 9 -4.53 -18.84 -26.55
N VAL A 10 -4.14 -18.72 -27.82
CA VAL A 10 -2.80 -19.10 -28.31
C VAL A 10 -1.71 -18.17 -27.78
N GLU A 11 -1.98 -16.86 -27.73
CA GLU A 11 -1.01 -15.88 -27.24
C GLU A 11 -0.88 -15.95 -25.71
N GLN A 12 -1.99 -16.22 -25.01
CA GLN A 12 -1.97 -16.52 -23.58
C GLN A 12 -1.13 -17.77 -23.29
N ASP A 13 -1.31 -18.84 -24.07
CA ASP A 13 -0.50 -20.06 -23.94
C ASP A 13 0.98 -19.78 -24.20
N ALA A 14 1.32 -18.97 -25.22
CA ALA A 14 2.70 -18.60 -25.51
C ALA A 14 3.38 -17.93 -24.31
N LEU A 15 2.72 -16.98 -23.64
CA LEU A 15 3.24 -16.34 -22.43
C LEU A 15 3.42 -17.33 -21.27
N LEU A 16 2.50 -18.28 -21.11
CA LEU A 16 2.63 -19.33 -20.09
C LEU A 16 3.78 -20.28 -20.41
N GLN A 17 4.03 -20.59 -21.69
CA GLN A 17 5.20 -21.38 -22.12
C GLN A 17 6.51 -20.61 -21.87
N ASP A 18 6.53 -19.28 -22.04
CA ASP A 18 7.69 -18.46 -21.68
C ASP A 18 7.96 -18.50 -20.17
N VAL A 19 6.91 -18.51 -19.34
CA VAL A 19 7.03 -18.73 -17.89
C VAL A 19 7.60 -20.11 -17.58
N VAL A 20 7.10 -21.18 -18.24
CA VAL A 20 7.67 -22.53 -18.09
C VAL A 20 9.15 -22.50 -18.45
N LEU A 21 9.50 -21.99 -19.63
CA LEU A 21 10.87 -21.93 -20.11
C LEU A 21 11.79 -21.19 -19.13
N LEU A 22 11.38 -20.02 -18.66
CA LEU A 22 12.11 -19.24 -17.68
C LEU A 22 12.35 -20.03 -16.37
N LEU A 23 11.31 -20.66 -15.84
CA LEU A 23 11.42 -21.46 -14.63
C LEU A 23 12.32 -22.69 -14.83
N THR A 24 12.25 -23.38 -15.98
CA THR A 24 13.11 -24.54 -16.24
C THR A 24 14.61 -24.21 -16.19
N HIS A 25 15.00 -22.98 -16.53
CA HIS A 25 16.39 -22.53 -16.43
C HIS A 25 16.78 -22.09 -15.02
N ALA A 26 15.83 -21.60 -14.23
CA ALA A 26 16.07 -21.08 -12.88
C ALA A 26 16.00 -22.17 -11.79
N LEU A 27 15.24 -23.24 -12.01
CA LEU A 27 14.98 -24.26 -11.00
C LEU A 27 16.20 -25.18 -10.78
N PRO A 28 16.49 -25.55 -9.51
CA PRO A 28 17.61 -26.43 -9.17
C PRO A 28 17.34 -27.85 -9.63
N SER A 29 18.36 -28.64 -9.95
CA SER A 29 18.21 -29.99 -10.56
C SER A 29 17.38 -31.02 -9.77
N ASN A 30 17.13 -30.79 -8.47
CA ASN A 30 16.39 -31.67 -7.57
C ASN A 30 14.97 -31.19 -7.24
N TRP A 31 14.43 -30.23 -7.99
CA TRP A 31 13.08 -29.71 -7.82
C TRP A 31 11.99 -30.76 -8.12
N GLN A 32 10.82 -30.63 -7.48
CA GLN A 32 9.63 -31.43 -7.76
C GLN A 32 8.42 -30.57 -8.14
N GLU A 33 8.21 -29.48 -7.40
CA GLU A 33 7.15 -28.50 -7.67
C GLU A 33 7.70 -27.09 -7.45
N ALA A 34 7.40 -26.18 -8.35
CA ALA A 34 7.63 -24.75 -8.20
C ALA A 34 6.28 -24.03 -8.25
N ARG A 35 5.98 -23.25 -7.22
CA ARG A 35 4.75 -22.46 -7.13
C ARG A 35 5.09 -20.99 -7.14
N VAL A 36 4.61 -20.28 -8.14
CA VAL A 36 4.73 -18.84 -8.28
C VAL A 36 3.38 -18.20 -8.01
N ARG A 37 3.34 -17.26 -7.08
CA ARG A 37 2.19 -16.39 -6.86
C ARG A 37 2.54 -14.98 -7.33
N TYR A 38 1.74 -14.44 -8.23
CA TYR A 38 1.79 -13.04 -8.63
C TYR A 38 0.51 -12.36 -8.14
N ASP A 39 0.66 -11.22 -7.48
CA ASP A 39 -0.42 -10.35 -6.98
C ASP A 39 -0.23 -8.96 -7.60
N ALA A 40 -1.31 -8.33 -8.11
CA ALA A 40 -1.24 -6.99 -8.68
C ALA A 40 -2.50 -6.15 -8.47
N LEU A 41 -2.29 -4.85 -8.30
CA LEU A 41 -3.31 -3.82 -8.20
C LEU A 41 -2.81 -2.53 -8.84
N GLY A 42 -3.46 -2.08 -9.93
CA GLY A 42 -2.94 -0.99 -10.74
C GLY A 42 -1.58 -1.34 -11.33
N SER A 43 -0.61 -0.46 -11.15
CA SER A 43 0.80 -0.68 -11.52
C SER A 43 1.63 -1.39 -10.43
N HIS A 44 1.08 -1.58 -9.23
CA HIS A 44 1.79 -2.23 -8.13
C HIS A 44 1.64 -3.75 -8.21
N SER A 45 2.75 -4.49 -8.15
CA SER A 45 2.75 -5.95 -8.18
C SER A 45 3.80 -6.56 -7.26
N ALA A 46 3.57 -7.81 -6.84
CA ALA A 46 4.53 -8.62 -6.09
C ALA A 46 4.55 -10.06 -6.62
N VAL A 47 5.75 -10.64 -6.68
CA VAL A 47 5.97 -12.04 -7.05
C VAL A 47 6.57 -12.77 -5.86
N ARG A 48 6.03 -13.95 -5.55
CA ARG A 48 6.59 -14.87 -4.55
C ARG A 48 6.71 -16.25 -5.15
N MET A 49 7.86 -16.89 -4.95
CA MET A 49 8.13 -18.24 -5.41
C MET A 49 8.44 -19.17 -4.25
N GLN A 50 7.85 -20.36 -4.30
CA GLN A 50 8.16 -21.48 -3.41
C GLN A 50 8.60 -22.68 -4.24
N ILE A 51 9.62 -23.41 -3.78
CA ILE A 51 10.11 -24.62 -4.41
C ILE A 51 10.04 -25.77 -3.40
N GLN A 52 9.41 -26.87 -3.81
CA GLN A 52 9.52 -28.17 -3.16
C GLN A 52 10.61 -28.96 -3.89
N ASP A 53 11.65 -29.35 -3.16
CA ASP A 53 12.74 -30.19 -3.66
C ASP A 53 12.69 -31.59 -3.02
N LEU A 54 13.41 -32.56 -3.60
CA LEU A 54 13.47 -33.94 -3.10
C LEU A 54 14.07 -34.11 -1.70
N ASN A 55 14.81 -33.10 -1.22
CA ASN A 55 15.63 -33.19 -0.01
C ASN A 55 14.97 -32.51 1.20
N ARG A 56 13.90 -31.72 0.99
CA ARG A 56 13.22 -30.96 2.04
C ARG A 56 11.83 -31.52 2.34
N PRO A 57 11.42 -31.56 3.62
CA PRO A 57 10.07 -32.00 3.97
C PRO A 57 8.97 -30.96 3.64
N PHE A 58 9.34 -29.71 3.37
CA PHE A 58 8.40 -28.62 3.09
C PHE A 58 8.93 -27.68 2.00
N PRO A 59 8.03 -26.99 1.26
CA PRO A 59 8.43 -25.99 0.28
C PRO A 59 9.18 -24.84 0.94
N ALA A 60 10.25 -24.37 0.27
CA ALA A 60 11.04 -23.23 0.72
C ALA A 60 10.80 -22.01 -0.17
N LEU A 61 10.81 -20.82 0.42
CA LEU A 61 10.83 -19.57 -0.36
C LEU A 61 12.13 -19.50 -1.16
N ALA A 62 12.00 -19.05 -2.41
CA ALA A 62 13.12 -18.85 -3.33
C ALA A 62 12.96 -17.49 -4.03
N PRO A 63 14.08 -16.83 -4.40
CA PRO A 63 14.02 -15.59 -5.18
C PRO A 63 13.44 -15.89 -6.57
N PRO A 64 12.33 -15.25 -6.97
CA PRO A 64 11.80 -15.42 -8.33
C PRO A 64 12.75 -14.75 -9.36
N PRO A 65 12.85 -15.30 -10.58
CA PRO A 65 13.41 -14.56 -11.71
C PRO A 65 12.71 -13.21 -11.92
N ASP A 66 13.49 -12.16 -12.23
CA ASP A 66 12.99 -10.78 -12.32
C ASP A 66 11.95 -10.64 -13.46
N GLU A 67 12.12 -11.40 -14.54
CA GLU A 67 11.28 -11.34 -15.75
C GLU A 67 9.87 -11.90 -15.53
N LEU A 68 9.61 -12.64 -14.44
CA LEU A 68 8.28 -13.19 -14.15
C LEU A 68 7.24 -12.08 -13.96
N ALA A 69 7.63 -10.95 -13.36
CA ALA A 69 6.71 -9.84 -13.15
C ALA A 69 6.20 -9.28 -14.48
N ASP A 70 7.09 -9.13 -15.46
CA ASP A 70 6.75 -8.60 -16.80
C ASP A 70 5.87 -9.56 -17.59
N LEU A 71 6.20 -10.86 -17.59
CA LEU A 71 5.40 -11.89 -18.26
C LEU A 71 3.96 -11.94 -17.70
N PHE A 72 3.80 -11.94 -16.38
CA PHE A 72 2.47 -11.92 -15.76
C PHE A 72 1.75 -10.58 -15.95
N ALA A 73 2.45 -9.45 -15.94
CA ALA A 73 1.85 -8.15 -16.24
C ALA A 73 1.33 -8.10 -17.69
N GLN A 74 2.08 -8.63 -18.64
CA GLN A 74 1.67 -8.74 -20.04
C GLN A 74 0.47 -9.66 -20.20
N LEU A 75 0.48 -10.83 -19.57
CA LEU A 75 -0.65 -11.76 -19.57
C LEU A 75 -1.89 -11.10 -18.96
N ARG A 76 -1.73 -10.41 -17.84
CA ARG A 76 -2.80 -9.69 -17.14
C ARG A 76 -3.44 -8.60 -18.01
N ALA A 77 -2.60 -7.79 -18.65
CA ALA A 77 -3.03 -6.74 -19.56
C ALA A 77 -3.76 -7.32 -20.77
N GLY A 78 -3.23 -8.40 -21.33
CA GLY A 78 -3.81 -9.13 -22.45
C GLY A 78 -5.14 -9.81 -22.14
N MET A 79 -5.35 -10.25 -20.90
CA MET A 79 -6.60 -10.89 -20.47
C MET A 79 -7.69 -9.90 -20.06
N TYR A 80 -7.41 -8.59 -20.12
CA TYR A 80 -8.42 -7.55 -19.89
C TYR A 80 -9.59 -7.66 -20.87
N ARG A 81 -10.80 -7.57 -20.35
CA ARG A 81 -12.02 -7.44 -21.16
C ARG A 81 -12.78 -6.18 -20.75
N PRO A 82 -13.14 -5.28 -21.70
CA PRO A 82 -13.96 -4.11 -21.40
C PRO A 82 -15.23 -4.46 -20.62
N GLY A 83 -15.52 -3.70 -19.55
CA GLY A 83 -16.66 -3.93 -18.66
C GLY A 83 -16.49 -5.09 -17.67
N LEU A 84 -15.61 -6.07 -17.93
CA LEU A 84 -15.34 -7.18 -16.99
C LEU A 84 -14.06 -6.97 -16.19
N GLY A 85 -13.06 -6.32 -16.78
CA GLY A 85 -11.71 -6.16 -16.24
C GLY A 85 -10.81 -7.37 -16.44
N THR A 86 -9.84 -7.54 -15.54
CA THR A 86 -8.87 -8.65 -15.53
C THR A 86 -8.80 -9.32 -14.14
N TRP A 87 -7.85 -10.21 -13.91
CA TRP A 87 -7.60 -10.86 -12.62
C TRP A 87 -6.65 -10.04 -11.72
N PHE A 88 -6.64 -10.30 -10.42
CA PHE A 88 -5.80 -9.64 -9.41
C PHE A 88 -4.63 -10.49 -8.93
N SER A 89 -4.83 -11.81 -8.90
CA SER A 89 -3.78 -12.75 -8.51
C SER A 89 -3.78 -13.94 -9.44
N VAL A 90 -2.59 -14.54 -9.62
CA VAL A 90 -2.43 -15.83 -10.28
C VAL A 90 -1.51 -16.72 -9.45
N VAL A 91 -1.86 -18.01 -9.35
CA VAL A 91 -1.00 -19.06 -8.83
C VAL A 91 -0.63 -19.97 -10.01
N PHE A 92 0.65 -19.96 -10.37
CA PHE A 92 1.23 -20.82 -11.39
C PHE A 92 2.03 -21.92 -10.70
N SER A 93 1.64 -23.17 -10.92
CA SER A 93 2.31 -24.34 -10.36
C SER A 93 2.94 -25.15 -11.47
N LEU A 94 4.26 -25.31 -11.45
CA LEU A 94 5.02 -26.17 -12.36
C LEU A 94 5.45 -27.43 -11.60
N THR A 95 5.17 -28.60 -12.15
CA THR A 95 5.48 -29.91 -11.56
C THR A 95 6.37 -30.71 -12.50
N PHE A 96 7.39 -31.36 -11.94
CA PHE A 96 8.29 -32.21 -12.69
C PHE A 96 7.53 -33.38 -13.37
N PRO A 97 7.80 -33.73 -14.65
CA PRO A 97 8.85 -33.17 -15.50
C PRO A 97 8.55 -31.74 -15.95
N PHE A 98 7.42 -31.42 -16.57
CA PHE A 98 7.09 -30.04 -17.01
C PHE A 98 5.59 -29.78 -17.16
N THR A 99 4.76 -30.35 -16.28
CA THR A 99 3.31 -30.12 -16.29
C THR A 99 3.01 -28.88 -15.47
N TYR A 100 2.27 -27.91 -16.02
CA TYR A 100 1.84 -26.75 -15.24
C TYR A 100 0.33 -26.67 -15.07
N ASN A 101 -0.08 -25.96 -14.03
CA ASN A 101 -1.44 -25.53 -13.77
C ASN A 101 -1.46 -24.04 -13.43
N VAL A 102 -2.50 -23.33 -13.83
CA VAL A 102 -2.66 -21.90 -13.58
C VAL A 102 -4.04 -21.59 -13.03
N GLU A 103 -4.08 -20.87 -11.90
CA GLU A 103 -5.31 -20.50 -11.21
C GLU A 103 -5.38 -18.98 -11.04
N TYR A 104 -6.44 -18.36 -11.55
CA TYR A 104 -6.65 -16.91 -11.50
C TYR A 104 -7.70 -16.53 -10.46
N ASP A 105 -7.42 -15.50 -9.68
CA ASP A 105 -8.38 -14.87 -8.78
C ASP A 105 -8.81 -13.49 -9.31
N TYR A 106 -10.11 -13.36 -9.60
CA TYR A 106 -10.75 -12.14 -10.11
C TYR A 106 -11.53 -11.39 -9.02
N LYS A 107 -11.56 -11.89 -7.79
CA LYS A 107 -12.54 -11.47 -6.78
C LYS A 107 -11.91 -11.01 -5.48
N SER A 108 -10.81 -11.63 -5.05
CA SER A 108 -10.20 -11.32 -3.76
C SER A 108 -9.28 -10.10 -3.84
N GLU A 109 -9.21 -9.34 -2.76
CA GLU A 109 -8.25 -8.25 -2.61
C GLU A 109 -6.82 -8.82 -2.52
N PRO A 110 -5.89 -8.42 -3.42
CA PRO A 110 -4.51 -8.86 -3.37
C PRO A 110 -3.81 -8.34 -2.11
N ARG A 111 -2.96 -9.16 -1.49
CA ARG A 111 -2.26 -8.84 -0.25
C ARG A 111 -0.78 -8.61 -0.51
N PHE A 112 -0.31 -7.41 -0.17
CA PHE A 112 1.09 -7.01 -0.30
C PHE A 112 1.75 -6.88 1.06
N ASP A 113 3.02 -7.24 1.15
CA ASP A 113 3.84 -6.95 2.32
C ASP A 113 4.03 -5.43 2.40
N GLY A 114 3.54 -4.79 3.48
CA GLY A 114 3.50 -3.34 3.61
C GLY A 114 2.23 -2.66 3.09
N GLY A 115 1.29 -3.42 2.51
CA GLY A 115 0.01 -2.91 2.00
C GLY A 115 0.11 -2.31 0.58
N ALA A 116 -1.06 -2.13 -0.06
CA ALA A 116 -1.13 -1.51 -1.38
C ALA A 116 -0.96 0.03 -1.29
N PRO A 117 -0.35 0.68 -2.29
CA PRO A 117 -0.30 2.14 -2.37
C PRO A 117 -1.71 2.77 -2.35
N ALA A 118 -1.85 3.95 -1.73
CA ALA A 118 -3.14 4.61 -1.52
C ALA A 118 -3.95 4.87 -2.82
N GLY A 119 -3.28 5.00 -3.97
CA GLY A 119 -3.91 5.23 -5.28
C GLY A 119 -4.10 3.98 -6.15
N ALA A 120 -3.66 2.81 -5.68
CA ALA A 120 -3.62 1.60 -6.50
C ALA A 120 -5.01 1.15 -6.96
N ARG A 121 -6.07 1.36 -6.15
CA ARG A 121 -7.46 1.04 -6.51
C ARG A 121 -8.02 1.96 -7.60
N ALA A 122 -7.77 3.26 -7.47
CA ALA A 122 -8.19 4.24 -8.48
C ALA A 122 -7.44 3.98 -9.80
N GLU A 123 -6.14 3.70 -9.71
CA GLU A 123 -5.34 3.33 -10.89
C GLU A 123 -5.83 2.01 -11.51
N GLU A 124 -6.16 1.01 -10.71
CA GLU A 124 -6.72 -0.27 -11.18
C GLU A 124 -7.99 -0.06 -12.00
N LEU A 125 -8.92 0.76 -11.51
CA LEU A 125 -10.16 1.07 -12.24
C LEU A 125 -9.92 1.91 -13.50
N ARG A 126 -8.86 2.72 -13.52
CA ARG A 126 -8.45 3.49 -14.70
C ARG A 126 -7.81 2.61 -15.78
N LEU A 127 -6.96 1.66 -15.38
CA LEU A 127 -6.25 0.76 -16.29
C LEU A 127 -7.14 -0.38 -16.78
N PHE A 128 -7.97 -0.93 -15.90
CA PHE A 128 -8.87 -2.06 -16.17
C PHE A 128 -10.32 -1.70 -15.82
N PRO A 129 -10.98 -0.80 -16.59
CA PRO A 129 -12.38 -0.44 -16.36
C PRO A 129 -13.31 -1.64 -16.30
N ARG A 130 -14.15 -1.69 -15.26
CA ARG A 130 -15.15 -2.73 -15.01
C ARG A 130 -16.52 -2.08 -14.77
N ASP A 131 -17.58 -2.76 -15.16
CA ASP A 131 -18.96 -2.40 -14.82
C ASP A 131 -19.17 -2.54 -13.31
N SER A 132 -20.10 -1.78 -12.75
CA SER A 132 -20.33 -1.76 -11.30
C SER A 132 -20.73 -3.14 -10.75
N ASP A 133 -21.44 -3.96 -11.52
CA ASP A 133 -21.84 -5.33 -11.13
C ASP A 133 -20.69 -6.35 -11.24
N LYS A 134 -19.63 -6.01 -11.98
CA LYS A 134 -18.39 -6.80 -12.10
C LYS A 134 -17.27 -6.29 -11.20
N THR A 135 -17.50 -5.19 -10.51
CA THR A 135 -16.52 -4.58 -9.60
C THR A 135 -16.66 -5.19 -8.20
N PRO A 136 -15.63 -5.87 -7.67
CA PRO A 136 -15.67 -6.35 -6.29
C PRO A 136 -15.86 -5.21 -5.28
N ALA A 137 -16.56 -5.48 -4.18
CA ALA A 137 -16.88 -4.46 -3.18
C ALA A 137 -15.66 -3.75 -2.56
N TRP A 138 -14.52 -4.45 -2.45
CA TRP A 138 -13.27 -3.87 -1.95
C TRP A 138 -12.60 -2.91 -2.95
N LEU A 139 -12.90 -3.05 -4.26
CA LEU A 139 -12.36 -2.22 -5.34
C LEU A 139 -13.29 -1.08 -5.74
N ALA A 140 -14.60 -1.21 -5.47
CA ALA A 140 -15.60 -0.21 -5.84
C ALA A 140 -15.18 1.20 -5.37
N PRO A 141 -15.45 2.26 -6.16
CA PRO A 141 -15.26 3.64 -5.70
C PRO A 141 -16.10 3.85 -4.42
N GLY A 142 -15.45 4.16 -3.30
CA GLY A 142 -16.11 4.25 -1.99
C GLY A 142 -16.27 2.91 -1.23
N GLY A 143 -15.77 1.80 -1.77
CA GLY A 143 -15.41 0.61 -0.96
C GLY A 143 -14.42 1.02 0.13
N PRO A 144 -14.34 0.33 1.28
CA PRO A 144 -13.66 0.86 2.45
C PRO A 144 -12.23 1.23 2.10
N ALA A 145 -11.97 2.54 1.94
CA ALA A 145 -10.62 3.08 1.89
C ALA A 145 -9.87 2.47 3.08
N PRO A 146 -8.58 2.09 2.94
CA PRO A 146 -7.81 1.69 4.11
C PRO A 146 -8.07 2.73 5.19
N ALA A 147 -8.61 2.27 6.33
CA ALA A 147 -9.16 3.17 7.33
C ALA A 147 -8.06 4.15 7.74
N LEU A 148 -8.19 5.40 7.31
CA LEU A 148 -7.19 6.42 7.58
C LEU A 148 -6.99 6.49 9.09
N ARG A 149 -5.75 6.33 9.53
CA ARG A 149 -5.41 6.34 10.95
C ARG A 149 -5.16 7.78 11.37
N THR A 150 -5.82 8.23 12.42
CA THR A 150 -5.62 9.59 12.94
C THR A 150 -4.64 9.56 14.10
N ALA A 151 -3.56 10.33 13.99
CA ALA A 151 -2.60 10.49 15.08
C ALA A 151 -3.02 11.63 16.02
N ALA A 152 -2.95 11.34 17.32
CA ALA A 152 -3.23 12.34 18.36
C ALA A 152 -1.93 12.97 18.89
N PRO A 153 -1.88 14.30 19.12
CA PRO A 153 -0.73 14.96 19.71
C PRO A 153 -0.44 14.47 21.14
N PHE A 154 -1.46 14.01 21.85
CA PHE A 154 -1.38 13.49 23.22
C PHE A 154 -2.11 12.15 23.36
N ASP A 155 -1.71 11.31 24.32
CA ASP A 155 -2.31 9.99 24.55
C ASP A 155 -3.62 10.06 25.36
N GLY A 156 -3.78 11.15 26.10
CA GLY A 156 -4.97 11.39 26.91
C GLY A 156 -4.84 12.65 27.74
N ARG A 157 -5.70 12.77 28.73
CA ARG A 157 -5.73 13.88 29.68
C ARG A 157 -5.68 13.34 31.10
N GLY A 158 -4.77 13.89 31.91
CA GLY A 158 -4.60 13.51 33.31
C GLY A 158 -5.74 14.05 34.18
N PRO A 159 -5.81 13.63 35.46
CA PRO A 159 -6.83 14.08 36.42
C PRO A 159 -6.86 15.60 36.64
N ASP A 160 -5.73 16.28 36.39
CA ASP A 160 -5.52 17.73 36.50
C ASP A 160 -5.85 18.47 35.19
N GLY A 161 -6.35 17.75 34.17
CA GLY A 161 -6.67 18.32 32.87
C GLY A 161 -5.46 18.54 31.95
N ARG A 162 -4.25 18.18 32.37
CA ARG A 162 -3.03 18.31 31.56
C ARG A 162 -2.93 17.16 30.54
N PRO A 163 -2.34 17.42 29.36
CA PRO A 163 -2.08 16.36 28.39
C PRO A 163 -1.09 15.33 28.96
N VAL A 164 -1.36 14.06 28.73
CA VAL A 164 -0.47 12.95 29.11
C VAL A 164 0.16 12.36 27.86
N VAL A 165 1.47 12.14 27.91
CA VAL A 165 2.23 11.43 26.86
C VAL A 165 3.14 10.42 27.52
N GLN A 166 2.94 9.15 27.18
CA GLN A 166 3.76 8.04 27.66
C GLN A 166 4.19 7.20 26.45
N ARG A 167 5.25 7.66 25.78
CA ARG A 167 5.75 7.06 24.55
C ARG A 167 7.27 6.98 24.60
N PRO A 168 7.89 5.98 23.95
CA PRO A 168 9.34 5.92 23.81
C PRO A 168 9.87 7.19 23.10
N PRO A 169 11.05 7.71 23.51
CA PRO A 169 11.64 8.86 22.85
C PRO A 169 12.04 8.50 21.41
N VAL A 170 11.90 9.48 20.50
CA VAL A 170 12.42 9.34 19.15
C VAL A 170 13.96 9.36 19.20
N PRO A 171 14.66 8.39 18.59
CA PRO A 171 16.12 8.41 18.49
C PRO A 171 16.62 9.73 17.88
N GLY A 172 17.69 10.31 18.44
CA GLY A 172 18.16 11.64 18.05
C GLY A 172 18.56 11.75 16.58
N ASP A 173 19.08 10.68 16.00
CA ASP A 173 19.43 10.53 14.59
C ASP A 173 18.21 10.50 13.65
N GLN A 174 17.03 10.13 14.15
CA GLN A 174 15.78 10.07 13.37
C GLN A 174 14.92 11.33 13.49
N ARG A 175 15.23 12.21 14.47
CA ARG A 175 14.37 13.34 14.83
C ARG A 175 14.16 14.32 13.69
N ASP A 176 15.22 14.72 12.99
CA ASP A 176 15.14 15.74 11.93
C ASP A 176 14.42 15.19 10.70
N ALA A 177 14.67 13.93 10.34
CA ALA A 177 13.98 13.25 9.24
C ALA A 177 12.48 13.08 9.54
N LEU A 178 12.13 12.74 10.78
CA LEU A 178 10.74 12.63 11.21
C LEU A 178 10.04 14.00 11.20
N LEU A 179 10.69 15.06 11.68
CA LEU A 179 10.16 16.42 11.62
C LEU A 179 9.91 16.85 10.18
N HIS A 180 10.86 16.61 9.29
CA HIS A 180 10.72 16.91 7.87
C HIS A 180 9.51 16.19 7.26
N TYR A 181 9.34 14.89 7.53
CA TYR A 181 8.18 14.13 7.07
C TYR A 181 6.86 14.72 7.57
N LEU A 182 6.76 15.01 8.87
CA LEU A 182 5.55 15.50 9.50
C LEU A 182 5.15 16.91 9.03
N GLU A 183 6.13 17.77 8.75
CA GLU A 183 5.91 19.17 8.38
C GLU A 183 5.77 19.37 6.85
N GLN A 184 6.36 18.51 6.02
CA GLN A 184 6.30 18.63 4.55
C GLN A 184 5.17 17.83 3.90
N ALA A 185 4.50 16.95 4.64
CA ALA A 185 3.37 16.20 4.11
C ALA A 185 2.23 17.13 3.64
N PRO A 186 1.50 16.78 2.57
CA PRO A 186 0.40 17.59 2.07
C PRO A 186 -0.62 17.97 3.14
N VAL A 187 -0.97 19.27 3.16
CA VAL A 187 -2.01 19.82 4.02
C VAL A 187 -3.38 19.61 3.36
N VAL A 188 -4.30 18.97 4.07
CA VAL A 188 -5.68 18.72 3.61
C VAL A 188 -6.70 19.67 4.23
N LEU A 189 -6.40 20.22 5.40
CA LEU A 189 -7.23 21.23 6.06
C LEU A 189 -6.33 22.23 6.79
N ALA A 190 -6.64 23.52 6.67
CA ALA A 190 -5.91 24.58 7.36
C ALA A 190 -6.86 25.65 7.85
N ALA A 191 -6.80 25.97 9.15
CA ALA A 191 -7.36 27.21 9.66
C ALA A 191 -6.34 28.35 9.54
N ARG A 192 -6.82 29.59 9.44
CA ARG A 192 -5.95 30.79 9.39
C ARG A 192 -5.39 31.16 10.78
N SER A 193 -5.95 30.62 11.84
CA SER A 193 -5.53 30.86 13.23
C SER A 193 -4.57 29.79 13.74
N HIS A 194 -3.92 30.07 14.86
CA HIS A 194 -3.09 29.12 15.61
C HIS A 194 -3.76 28.83 16.96
N ASP A 195 -3.48 27.65 17.52
CA ASP A 195 -3.91 27.29 18.87
C ASP A 195 -2.87 27.70 19.93
N THR A 196 -3.29 27.67 21.19
CA THR A 196 -2.44 27.88 22.36
C THR A 196 -1.59 26.63 22.63
N ASP A 197 -0.34 26.86 22.99
CA ASP A 197 0.54 25.79 23.45
C ASP A 197 0.10 25.34 24.85
N VAL A 198 -0.43 24.12 24.96
CA VAL A 198 -0.98 23.62 26.23
C VAL A 198 0.10 23.22 27.23
N LEU A 199 1.34 23.04 26.79
CA LEU A 199 2.49 22.75 27.65
C LEU A 199 3.18 24.04 28.12
N ASP A 200 3.03 25.13 27.37
CA ASP A 200 3.54 26.46 27.71
C ASP A 200 2.51 27.56 27.34
N PRO A 201 1.44 27.75 28.14
CA PRO A 201 0.38 28.71 27.82
C PRO A 201 0.84 30.18 27.79
N GLY A 202 2.01 30.48 28.36
CA GLY A 202 2.62 31.82 28.32
C GLY A 202 3.26 32.14 26.97
N ARG A 203 3.40 31.15 26.09
CA ARG A 203 3.97 31.30 24.75
C ARG A 203 2.96 31.86 23.75
N ALA A 204 3.45 32.60 22.76
CA ALA A 204 2.62 33.06 21.65
C ALA A 204 1.91 31.88 20.95
N GLN A 205 0.64 32.06 20.60
CA GLN A 205 -0.16 31.08 19.86
C GLN A 205 0.53 30.73 18.53
N ARG A 206 1.18 29.57 18.50
CA ARG A 206 2.00 29.10 17.38
C ARG A 206 1.72 27.65 17.00
N VAL A 207 0.79 26.98 17.68
CA VAL A 207 0.40 25.60 17.34
C VAL A 207 -0.41 25.64 16.04
N PRO A 208 0.07 25.04 14.93
CA PRO A 208 -0.62 25.11 13.66
C PRO A 208 -1.95 24.35 13.72
N LEU A 209 -3.03 25.00 13.29
CA LEU A 209 -4.34 24.38 13.08
C LEU A 209 -4.43 23.84 11.64
N THR A 210 -3.47 23.00 11.28
CA THR A 210 -3.42 22.28 10.02
C THR A 210 -3.62 20.78 10.24
N PHE A 211 -4.10 20.08 9.23
CA PHE A 211 -4.08 18.63 9.16
C PHE A 211 -3.30 18.21 7.92
N HIS A 212 -2.36 17.29 8.13
CA HIS A 212 -1.51 16.71 7.12
C HIS A 212 -1.90 15.25 6.88
N THR A 213 -1.56 14.72 5.71
CA THR A 213 -1.72 13.30 5.40
C THR A 213 -0.62 12.79 4.46
N ASP A 214 -0.32 11.50 4.56
CA ASP A 214 0.48 10.74 3.60
C ASP A 214 -0.36 9.71 2.82
N GLY A 215 -1.69 9.80 2.92
CA GLY A 215 -2.63 8.86 2.30
C GLY A 215 -2.94 7.60 3.12
N THR A 216 -2.24 7.37 4.24
CA THR A 216 -2.57 6.30 5.21
C THR A 216 -2.85 6.86 6.60
N TRP A 217 -2.12 7.90 7.00
CA TRP A 217 -2.28 8.61 8.25
C TRP A 217 -2.79 10.03 8.05
N ILE A 218 -3.50 10.53 9.06
CA ILE A 218 -3.87 11.93 9.23
C ILE A 218 -3.28 12.41 10.55
N TRP A 219 -2.63 13.56 10.58
CA TRP A 219 -2.15 14.15 11.83
C TRP A 219 -2.31 15.66 11.85
N PRO A 220 -2.61 16.25 13.02
CA PRO A 220 -2.60 17.70 13.14
C PRO A 220 -1.17 18.23 13.12
N GLY A 221 -0.97 19.45 12.61
CA GLY A 221 0.31 20.16 12.62
C GLY A 221 0.89 20.34 14.04
N ALA A 222 0.03 20.25 15.05
CA ALA A 222 0.41 20.13 16.45
C ALA A 222 1.44 19.02 16.72
N VAL A 223 1.37 17.87 16.05
CA VAL A 223 2.30 16.75 16.27
C VAL A 223 3.74 17.17 15.93
N GLY A 224 3.96 17.76 14.76
CA GLY A 224 5.27 18.30 14.36
C GLY A 224 5.72 19.43 15.27
N TYR A 225 4.80 20.34 15.64
CA TYR A 225 5.08 21.43 16.57
C TYR A 225 5.57 20.93 17.94
N TYR A 226 4.86 20.00 18.59
CA TYR A 226 5.22 19.50 19.92
C TYR A 226 6.50 18.67 19.90
N LEU A 227 6.75 17.91 18.82
CA LEU A 227 8.04 17.25 18.63
C LEU A 227 9.16 18.28 18.54
N ARG A 228 9.02 19.31 17.69
CA ARG A 228 10.06 20.33 17.47
C ARG A 228 10.35 21.15 18.72
N VAL A 229 9.30 21.64 19.37
CA VAL A 229 9.39 22.64 20.45
C VAL A 229 9.61 22.01 21.81
N HIS A 230 8.94 20.89 22.10
CA HIS A 230 8.95 20.25 23.43
C HIS A 230 9.64 18.89 23.43
N GLY A 231 10.12 18.41 22.28
CA GLY A 231 10.72 17.08 22.16
C GLY A 231 9.74 15.94 22.38
N LEU A 232 8.44 16.21 22.25
CA LEU A 232 7.39 15.27 22.56
C LEU A 232 7.26 14.23 21.43
N PRO A 233 7.47 12.94 21.70
CA PRO A 233 7.42 11.91 20.67
C PRO A 233 6.00 11.75 20.07
N PRO A 234 5.86 11.62 18.74
CA PRO A 234 4.62 11.17 18.11
C PRO A 234 4.24 9.76 18.53
N GLN A 235 3.03 9.32 18.18
CA GLN A 235 2.57 7.96 18.46
C GLN A 235 3.54 6.93 17.84
N PRO A 236 3.91 5.86 18.57
CA PRO A 236 4.90 4.88 18.10
C PRO A 236 4.56 4.27 16.74
N GLU A 237 3.29 3.98 16.50
CA GLU A 237 2.82 3.37 15.25
C GLU A 237 2.95 4.32 14.06
N LEU A 238 2.82 5.64 14.29
CA LEU A 238 3.12 6.64 13.27
C LEU A 238 4.63 6.69 13.00
N VAL A 239 5.47 6.65 14.05
CA VAL A 239 6.94 6.65 13.88
C VAL A 239 7.40 5.41 13.11
N GLU A 240 6.85 4.23 13.42
CA GLU A 240 7.14 2.99 12.70
C GLU A 240 6.70 3.05 11.24
N HIS A 241 5.53 3.61 10.96
CA HIS A 241 5.05 3.85 9.60
C HIS A 241 5.98 4.79 8.81
N VAL A 242 6.36 5.93 9.38
CA VAL A 242 7.30 6.86 8.75
C VAL A 242 8.67 6.20 8.50
N ARG A 243 9.13 5.36 9.43
CA ARG A 243 10.36 4.59 9.27
C ARG A 243 10.26 3.60 8.11
N ALA A 244 9.13 2.89 7.99
CA ALA A 244 8.89 1.97 6.88
C ALA A 244 8.83 2.70 5.52
N ALA A 245 8.34 3.95 5.50
CA ALA A 245 8.37 4.84 4.34
C ALA A 245 9.75 5.48 4.07
N GLY A 246 10.78 5.14 4.85
CA GLY A 246 12.12 5.69 4.70
C GLY A 246 12.20 7.21 4.92
N PHE A 247 11.32 7.76 5.77
CA PHE A 247 11.20 9.20 6.04
C PHE A 247 10.94 10.07 4.80
N ARG A 248 10.35 9.50 3.74
CA ARG A 248 9.93 10.26 2.54
C ARG A 248 8.43 10.24 2.42
N VAL A 249 7.84 11.43 2.32
CA VAL A 249 6.41 11.57 2.10
C VAL A 249 6.07 10.99 0.71
N PRO A 250 5.16 10.02 0.61
CA PRO A 250 4.72 9.50 -0.68
C PRO A 250 3.90 10.56 -1.44
N GLU A 251 3.77 10.38 -2.75
CA GLU A 251 2.76 11.14 -3.50
C GLU A 251 1.37 10.76 -2.98
N VAL A 252 0.57 11.76 -2.60
CA VAL A 252 -0.76 11.56 -2.03
C VAL A 252 -1.83 11.81 -3.09
N PRO A 253 -2.54 10.76 -3.53
CA PRO A 253 -3.63 10.86 -4.49
C PRO A 253 -4.80 11.74 -4.02
N GLU A 254 -5.54 12.33 -4.96
CA GLU A 254 -6.66 13.24 -4.67
C GLU A 254 -7.84 12.57 -3.95
N ASP A 255 -8.08 11.29 -4.18
CA ASP A 255 -9.08 10.50 -3.46
C ASP A 255 -8.67 10.28 -2.00
N ALA A 256 -7.40 9.98 -1.74
CA ALA A 256 -6.86 9.88 -0.38
C ALA A 256 -6.93 11.22 0.37
N ARG A 257 -6.65 12.34 -0.32
CA ARG A 257 -6.83 13.71 0.22
C ARG A 257 -8.29 13.97 0.56
N SER A 258 -9.20 13.65 -0.36
CA SER A 258 -10.64 13.82 -0.17
C SER A 258 -11.16 12.98 0.99
N ALA A 259 -10.70 11.73 1.11
CA ALA A 259 -11.03 10.85 2.23
C ALA A 259 -10.50 11.40 3.57
N ALA A 260 -9.30 12.00 3.58
CA ALA A 260 -8.76 12.64 4.78
C ALA A 260 -9.61 13.85 5.21
N VAL A 261 -10.04 14.70 4.27
CA VAL A 261 -10.96 15.82 4.56
C VAL A 261 -12.28 15.30 5.13
N ALA A 262 -12.87 14.26 4.53
CA ALA A 262 -14.11 13.65 5.00
C ALA A 262 -13.97 13.10 6.45
N ALA A 263 -12.85 12.43 6.73
CA ALA A 263 -12.55 11.89 8.06
C ALA A 263 -12.41 12.98 9.13
N ILE A 264 -11.79 14.12 8.80
CA ILE A 264 -11.59 15.25 9.74
C ILE A 264 -12.90 16.02 9.96
N THR A 265 -13.68 16.26 8.91
CA THR A 265 -14.90 17.06 8.95
C THR A 265 -16.13 16.28 9.45
N GLY A 266 -16.00 14.96 9.63
CA GLY A 266 -17.09 14.09 10.06
C GLY A 266 -18.15 13.86 8.97
N GLN A 267 -17.86 14.22 7.72
CA GLN A 267 -18.72 13.91 6.59
C GLN A 267 -18.57 12.42 6.26
N ARG A 268 -19.54 11.60 6.68
CA ARG A 268 -19.65 10.23 6.17
C ARG A 268 -20.04 10.34 4.69
N THR A 269 -19.16 9.89 3.80
CA THR A 269 -19.51 9.65 2.39
C THR A 269 -20.69 8.67 2.37
N ALA A 270 -21.82 9.16 1.83
CA ALA A 270 -23.04 8.39 1.62
C ALA A 270 -22.91 7.42 0.45
#